data_AF-A0A7I0NSE9-F1
#
_entry.id   AF-A0A7I0NSE9-F1
#
_cell.length_a   1.000
_cell.length_b   1.000
_cell.length_c   1.000
_cell.angle_alpha   90.00
_cell.angle_beta   90.00
_cell.angle_gamma   90.00
#
_symmetry.space_group_name_H-M   'P 1'
#
loop_
_entity.id
_entity.type
_entity.pdbx_description
1 polymer ?
#
loop_
_entity_poly.entity_id
_entity_poly.type
_entity_poly.pdbx_seq_one_letter_code
_entity_poly.pdbx_strand_id
1 'polypeptide(L)'
;MEATIGKAAGGRLFEAVMDAIACCFARRETRATAAEMVTGLLAEVDTRNCWTLAEALRHPGPHRLQHLLARARFDQDRAREEITRLVVRELAGQDVVLVADETGDAKSSTDCVGAGRQYSGVIKGVGLCQVAVHLAAVTATVRVVIDRALYLRKDRAADEERRETAGVPEGITFATKLQQTTAMVKNALALGVKARWFADDVYSGRELRRSLRELGIG
;
A
#
# COMPACT_ATOMS: atom_id res chain seq x y z
N MET A 1 29.17 -11.24 9.40
CA MET A 1 28.58 -12.40 8.68
C MET A 1 27.05 -12.33 8.64
N GLU A 2 26.39 -11.74 9.65
CA GLU A 2 24.93 -11.50 9.66
C GLU A 2 24.43 -10.48 8.61
N ALA A 3 25.19 -9.42 8.32
CA ALA A 3 24.81 -8.44 7.30
C ALA A 3 24.72 -9.05 5.88
N THR A 4 25.58 -10.04 5.57
CA THR A 4 25.56 -10.73 4.27
C THR A 4 24.37 -11.68 4.16
N ILE A 5 23.97 -12.33 5.26
CA ILE A 5 22.78 -13.20 5.31
C ILE A 5 21.50 -12.37 5.22
N GLY A 6 21.42 -11.22 5.91
CA GLY A 6 20.29 -10.29 5.79
C GLY A 6 20.13 -9.69 4.39
N LYS A 7 21.24 -9.31 3.74
CA LYS A 7 21.23 -8.79 2.36
C LYS A 7 20.92 -9.86 1.32
N ALA A 8 21.41 -11.10 1.51
CA ALA A 8 21.11 -12.23 0.62
C ALA A 8 19.69 -12.79 0.80
N ALA A 9 19.18 -12.82 2.04
CA ALA A 9 17.79 -13.16 2.33
C ALA A 9 16.83 -12.09 1.77
N GLY A 10 17.18 -10.81 1.91
CA GLY A 10 16.46 -9.71 1.28
C GLY A 10 16.44 -9.82 -0.24
N GLY A 11 17.56 -10.18 -0.87
CA GLY A 11 17.64 -10.40 -2.31
C GLY A 11 16.73 -11.53 -2.80
N ARG A 12 16.72 -12.70 -2.12
CA ARG A 12 15.85 -13.81 -2.51
C ARG A 12 14.36 -13.48 -2.36
N LEU A 13 13.98 -12.84 -1.27
CA LEU A 13 12.60 -12.41 -1.06
C LEU A 13 12.18 -11.38 -2.11
N PHE A 14 13.06 -10.44 -2.44
CA PHE A 14 12.81 -9.44 -3.45
C PHE A 14 12.57 -10.06 -4.83
N GLU A 15 13.42 -10.99 -5.27
CA GLU A 15 13.21 -11.72 -6.52
C GLU A 15 11.88 -12.52 -6.50
N ALA A 16 11.59 -13.21 -5.40
CA ALA A 16 10.33 -13.95 -5.25
C ALA A 16 9.10 -13.03 -5.35
N VAL A 17 9.16 -11.82 -4.79
CA VAL A 17 8.10 -10.81 -4.91
C VAL A 17 7.98 -10.34 -6.37
N MET A 18 9.08 -9.99 -7.02
CA MET A 18 9.09 -9.50 -8.41
C MET A 18 8.63 -10.56 -9.42
N ASP A 19 8.85 -11.84 -9.12
CA ASP A 19 8.34 -12.95 -9.90
C ASP A 19 6.86 -13.21 -9.64
N ALA A 20 6.40 -13.13 -8.39
CA ALA A 20 4.99 -13.28 -8.05
C ALA A 20 4.10 -12.27 -8.80
N ILE A 21 4.56 -11.02 -8.91
CA ILE A 21 3.81 -9.95 -9.59
C ILE A 21 4.11 -9.87 -11.10
N ALA A 22 4.91 -10.77 -11.67
CA ALA A 22 5.37 -10.65 -13.05
C ALA A 22 4.22 -10.57 -14.07
N CYS A 23 3.18 -11.37 -13.85
CA CYS A 23 1.99 -11.41 -14.71
C CYS A 23 1.12 -10.15 -14.64
N CYS A 24 1.37 -9.24 -13.69
CA CYS A 24 0.64 -7.97 -13.55
C CYS A 24 1.17 -6.90 -14.51
N PHE A 25 2.32 -7.13 -15.13
CA PHE A 25 2.94 -6.21 -16.08
C PHE A 25 2.75 -6.72 -17.51
N ALA A 26 2.23 -5.86 -18.38
CA ALA A 26 2.13 -6.18 -19.81
C ALA A 26 3.50 -6.21 -20.51
N ARG A 27 4.49 -5.50 -19.97
CA ARG A 27 5.83 -5.35 -20.57
C ARG A 27 6.92 -5.64 -19.55
N ARG A 28 7.95 -6.39 -19.98
CA ARG A 28 9.09 -6.76 -19.15
C ARG A 28 9.90 -5.53 -18.70
N GLU A 29 10.01 -4.52 -19.55
CA GLU A 29 10.75 -3.28 -19.29
C GLU A 29 10.10 -2.49 -18.15
N THR A 30 8.77 -2.45 -18.10
CA THR A 30 8.03 -1.82 -17.00
C THR A 30 8.26 -2.55 -15.69
N ARG A 31 8.24 -3.90 -15.71
CA ARG A 31 8.56 -4.72 -14.53
C ARG A 31 9.99 -4.48 -14.05
N ALA A 32 10.96 -4.44 -14.96
CA ALA A 32 12.35 -4.17 -14.64
C ALA A 32 12.51 -2.77 -14.02
N THR A 33 11.85 -1.76 -14.57
CA THR A 33 11.86 -0.40 -14.01
C THR A 33 11.22 -0.36 -12.62
N ALA A 34 10.15 -1.13 -12.38
CA ALA A 34 9.54 -1.24 -11.05
C ALA A 34 10.51 -1.88 -10.04
N ALA A 35 11.24 -2.92 -10.43
CA ALA A 35 12.28 -3.52 -9.60
C ALA A 35 13.41 -2.52 -9.28
N GLU A 36 13.88 -1.77 -10.29
CA GLU A 36 14.87 -0.69 -10.12
C GLU A 36 14.36 0.36 -9.13
N MET A 37 13.10 0.79 -9.26
CA MET A 37 12.50 1.79 -8.36
C MET A 37 12.43 1.28 -6.91
N VAL A 38 12.00 0.03 -6.67
CA VAL A 38 11.97 -0.53 -5.31
C VAL A 38 13.37 -0.66 -4.75
N THR A 39 14.35 -1.07 -5.57
CA THR A 39 15.76 -1.13 -5.17
C THR A 39 16.26 0.25 -4.75
N GLY A 40 15.92 1.30 -5.50
CA GLY A 40 16.26 2.68 -5.15
C GLY A 40 15.58 3.16 -3.86
N LEU A 41 14.31 2.77 -3.63
CA LEU A 41 13.59 3.12 -2.40
C LEU A 41 14.15 2.45 -1.14
N LEU A 42 14.78 1.27 -1.30
CA LEU A 42 15.47 0.53 -0.25
C LEU A 42 16.92 1.01 -0.03
N ALA A 43 17.45 1.86 -0.91
CA ALA A 43 18.77 2.43 -0.76
C ALA A 43 18.77 3.58 0.26
N GLU A 44 19.94 3.81 0.88
CA GLU A 44 20.17 4.98 1.72
C GLU A 44 20.39 6.20 0.83
N VAL A 45 19.33 6.98 0.65
CA VAL A 45 19.33 8.23 -0.12
C VAL A 45 18.70 9.36 0.69
N ASP A 46 19.21 10.59 0.50
CA ASP A 46 18.78 11.76 1.26
C ASP A 46 17.31 12.11 1.03
N THR A 47 16.84 11.98 -0.22
CA THR A 47 15.45 12.22 -0.58
C THR A 47 14.93 11.17 -1.56
N ARG A 48 13.65 10.82 -1.44
CA ARG A 48 12.99 9.74 -2.22
C ARG A 48 12.23 10.28 -3.43
N ASN A 49 12.80 11.24 -4.15
CA ASN A 49 12.22 11.75 -5.40
C ASN A 49 12.81 11.03 -6.63
N CYS A 50 12.16 11.14 -7.79
CA CYS A 50 12.61 10.44 -9.01
C CYS A 50 14.00 10.89 -9.50
N TRP A 51 14.46 12.09 -9.16
CA TRP A 51 15.78 12.58 -9.56
C TRP A 51 16.87 11.87 -8.75
N THR A 52 16.78 11.96 -7.42
CA THR A 52 17.74 11.32 -6.51
C THR A 52 17.76 9.80 -6.68
N LEU A 53 16.59 9.18 -6.89
CA LEU A 53 16.51 7.75 -7.18
C LEU A 53 17.18 7.40 -8.52
N ALA A 54 16.97 8.21 -9.56
CA ALA A 54 17.61 8.00 -10.86
C ALA A 54 19.13 8.12 -10.77
N GLU A 55 19.66 9.08 -10.02
CA GLU A 55 21.10 9.23 -9.77
C GLU A 55 21.67 8.01 -9.03
N ALA A 56 21.01 7.57 -7.95
CA ALA A 56 21.42 6.38 -7.20
C ALA A 56 21.42 5.11 -8.08
N LEU A 57 20.46 5.01 -9.01
CA LEU A 57 20.34 3.91 -9.99
C LEU A 57 21.20 4.10 -11.25
N ARG A 58 21.98 5.19 -11.34
CA ARG A 58 22.82 5.55 -12.49
C ARG A 58 22.05 5.66 -13.80
N HIS A 59 20.82 6.14 -13.74
CA HIS A 59 20.04 6.51 -14.92
C HIS A 59 20.45 7.89 -15.43
N PRO A 60 20.33 8.16 -16.75
CA PRO A 60 20.66 9.46 -17.33
C PRO A 60 19.71 10.58 -16.89
N GLY A 61 18.57 10.26 -16.28
CA GLY A 61 17.62 11.24 -15.77
C GLY A 61 16.36 10.60 -15.17
N PRO A 62 15.44 11.40 -14.61
CA PRO A 62 14.30 10.91 -13.83
C PRO A 62 13.16 10.34 -14.69
N HIS A 63 13.18 10.59 -16.00
CA HIS A 63 12.03 10.39 -16.88
C HIS A 63 11.52 8.94 -16.90
N ARG A 64 12.41 7.96 -16.77
CA ARG A 64 12.03 6.54 -16.71
C ARG A 64 11.17 6.24 -15.47
N LEU A 65 11.59 6.72 -14.30
CA LEU A 65 10.86 6.53 -13.04
C LEU A 65 9.57 7.36 -13.02
N GLN A 66 9.61 8.59 -13.54
CA GLN A 66 8.41 9.42 -13.70
C GLN A 66 7.39 8.77 -14.63
N HIS A 67 7.83 8.17 -15.74
CA HIS A 67 6.96 7.43 -16.64
C HIS A 67 6.31 6.23 -15.95
N LEU A 68 7.08 5.47 -15.14
CA LEU A 68 6.54 4.36 -14.35
C LEU A 68 5.38 4.81 -13.45
N LEU A 69 5.55 5.94 -12.74
CA LEU A 69 4.53 6.42 -11.80
C LEU A 69 3.32 7.09 -12.47
N ALA A 70 3.53 7.80 -13.58
CA ALA A 70 2.50 8.63 -14.18
C ALA A 70 1.74 7.96 -15.33
N ARG A 71 2.37 7.02 -16.05
CA ARG A 71 1.85 6.53 -17.35
C ARG A 71 1.88 5.03 -17.53
N ALA A 72 2.80 4.32 -16.87
CA ALA A 72 2.86 2.88 -17.02
C ALA A 72 1.58 2.21 -16.52
N ARG A 73 1.12 1.20 -17.25
CA ARG A 73 -0.03 0.39 -16.88
C ARG A 73 0.45 -0.96 -16.34
N PHE A 74 0.05 -1.28 -15.13
CA PHE A 74 0.16 -2.59 -14.53
C PHE A 74 -1.05 -2.80 -13.63
N ASP A 75 -1.44 -4.05 -13.44
CA ASP A 75 -2.57 -4.39 -12.58
C ASP A 75 -2.13 -4.36 -11.12
N GLN A 76 -2.31 -3.20 -10.49
CA GLN A 76 -1.88 -2.96 -9.11
C GLN A 76 -2.71 -3.74 -8.08
N ASP A 77 -3.96 -4.05 -8.40
CA ASP A 77 -4.87 -4.78 -7.51
C ASP A 77 -4.52 -6.26 -7.53
N ARG A 78 -4.29 -6.82 -8.72
CA ARG A 78 -3.74 -8.16 -8.87
C ARG A 78 -2.35 -8.28 -8.24
N ALA A 79 -1.47 -7.29 -8.42
CA ALA A 79 -0.14 -7.31 -7.79
C ALA A 79 -0.24 -7.39 -6.26
N ARG A 80 -1.16 -6.62 -5.65
CA ARG A 80 -1.46 -6.70 -4.22
C ARG A 80 -1.95 -8.10 -3.83
N GLU A 81 -2.86 -8.69 -4.59
CA GLU A 81 -3.34 -10.05 -4.33
C GLU A 81 -2.23 -11.10 -4.41
N GLU A 82 -1.36 -11.04 -5.44
CA GLU A 82 -0.24 -11.98 -5.56
C GLU A 82 0.77 -11.83 -4.42
N ILE A 83 1.05 -10.59 -3.99
CA ILE A 83 1.86 -10.33 -2.79
C ILE A 83 1.20 -10.94 -1.56
N THR A 84 -0.12 -10.78 -1.41
CA THR A 84 -0.86 -11.34 -0.28
C THR A 84 -0.79 -12.86 -0.28
N ARG A 85 -0.97 -13.52 -1.44
CA ARG A 85 -0.83 -14.98 -1.58
C ARG A 85 0.59 -15.45 -1.28
N LEU A 86 1.62 -14.69 -1.67
CA LEU A 86 3.00 -14.97 -1.29
C LEU A 86 3.18 -14.88 0.23
N VAL A 87 2.69 -13.82 0.86
CA VAL A 87 2.71 -13.66 2.32
C VAL A 87 1.99 -14.82 3.02
N VAL A 88 0.85 -15.27 2.52
CA VAL A 88 0.12 -16.43 3.08
C VAL A 88 0.99 -17.69 3.07
N ARG A 89 1.75 -17.93 1.99
CA ARG A 89 2.67 -19.08 1.91
C ARG A 89 3.83 -18.94 2.90
N GLU A 90 4.44 -17.76 2.98
CA GLU A 90 5.59 -17.50 3.89
C GLU A 90 5.19 -17.52 5.38
N LEU A 91 3.96 -17.13 5.70
CA LEU A 91 3.42 -17.12 7.07
C LEU A 91 2.70 -18.42 7.44
N ALA A 92 2.75 -19.46 6.61
CA ALA A 92 2.07 -20.72 6.88
C ALA A 92 2.52 -21.32 8.22
N GLY A 93 1.56 -21.65 9.08
CA GLY A 93 1.81 -22.21 10.41
C GLY A 93 2.17 -21.19 11.49
N GLN A 94 2.25 -19.90 11.17
CA GLN A 94 2.43 -18.84 12.15
C GLN A 94 1.10 -18.25 12.61
N ASP A 95 1.08 -17.72 13.83
CA ASP A 95 -0.05 -16.95 14.33
C ASP A 95 0.01 -15.52 13.76
N VAL A 96 -0.96 -15.19 12.90
CA VAL A 96 -1.07 -13.88 12.26
C VAL A 96 -2.11 -13.02 12.97
N VAL A 97 -1.73 -11.77 13.22
CA VAL A 97 -2.62 -10.67 13.64
C VAL A 97 -2.77 -9.72 12.45
N LEU A 98 -4.01 -9.34 12.15
CA LEU A 98 -4.27 -8.28 11.17
C LEU A 98 -4.26 -6.93 11.89
N VAL A 99 -3.46 -6.00 11.38
CA VAL A 99 -3.35 -4.65 11.95
C VAL A 99 -3.76 -3.63 10.91
N ALA A 100 -4.74 -2.80 11.24
CA ALA A 100 -5.13 -1.67 10.40
C ALA A 100 -4.61 -0.36 10.99
N ASP A 101 -4.05 0.48 10.13
CA ASP A 101 -3.57 1.81 10.51
C ASP A 101 -3.81 2.80 9.37
N GLU A 102 -3.79 4.09 9.67
CA GLU A 102 -3.80 5.14 8.66
C GLU A 102 -2.55 5.99 8.70
N THR A 103 -2.13 6.44 7.52
CA THR A 103 -0.99 7.34 7.39
C THR A 103 -1.42 8.56 6.59
N GLY A 104 -1.24 9.74 7.19
CA GLY A 104 -1.46 11.02 6.54
C GLY A 104 -0.19 11.53 5.86
N ASP A 105 -0.30 12.01 4.63
CA ASP A 105 0.76 12.67 3.88
C ASP A 105 0.41 14.13 3.62
N ALA A 106 1.22 15.05 4.14
CA ALA A 106 0.97 16.48 4.05
C ALA A 106 1.11 16.96 2.60
N LYS A 107 0.14 17.76 2.14
CA LYS A 107 0.12 18.28 0.76
C LYS A 107 0.12 19.80 0.72
N SER A 108 0.76 20.32 -0.31
CA SER A 108 0.80 21.76 -0.61
C SER A 108 -0.24 22.20 -1.65
N SER A 109 -0.91 21.26 -2.33
CA SER A 109 -1.99 21.53 -3.30
C SER A 109 -3.20 20.62 -3.09
N THR A 110 -4.38 21.13 -3.43
CA THR A 110 -5.63 20.37 -3.49
C THR A 110 -5.77 19.51 -4.74
N ASP A 111 -4.86 19.66 -5.71
CA ASP A 111 -4.90 18.93 -6.99
C ASP A 111 -4.47 17.46 -6.82
N CYS A 112 -3.81 17.13 -5.71
CA CYS A 112 -3.45 15.76 -5.40
C CYS A 112 -4.72 14.95 -5.07
N VAL A 113 -4.91 13.79 -5.72
CA VAL A 113 -6.08 12.92 -5.53
C VAL A 113 -6.38 12.64 -4.06
N GLY A 114 -7.60 12.89 -3.58
CA GLY A 114 -7.96 12.66 -2.18
C GLY A 114 -7.32 13.63 -1.16
N ALA A 115 -6.60 14.67 -1.60
CA ALA A 115 -6.15 15.71 -0.70
C ALA A 115 -7.33 16.54 -0.17
N GLY A 116 -7.37 16.71 1.15
CA GLY A 116 -8.39 17.50 1.83
C GLY A 116 -7.95 17.93 3.21
N ARG A 117 -8.61 18.95 3.77
CA ARG A 117 -8.32 19.42 5.13
C ARG A 117 -8.92 18.47 6.16
N GLN A 118 -8.09 17.63 6.76
CA GLN A 118 -8.51 16.62 7.73
C GLN A 118 -7.47 16.46 8.83
N TYR A 119 -7.86 15.81 9.92
CA TYR A 119 -6.92 15.47 10.98
C TYR A 119 -5.88 14.48 10.46
N SER A 120 -4.61 14.73 10.74
CA SER A 120 -3.50 13.81 10.48
C SER A 120 -2.58 13.80 11.68
N GLY A 121 -2.25 12.60 12.17
CA GLY A 121 -1.27 12.40 13.23
C GLY A 121 0.13 12.90 12.84
N VAL A 122 0.50 12.81 11.56
CA VAL A 122 1.78 13.31 11.03
C VAL A 122 1.86 14.85 11.11
N ILE A 123 0.75 15.53 10.83
CA ILE A 123 0.64 16.99 10.96
C ILE A 123 0.38 17.41 12.41
N LYS A 124 -0.02 16.48 13.28
CA LYS A 124 -0.49 16.73 14.66
C LYS A 124 -1.67 17.71 14.73
N GLY A 125 -2.57 17.64 13.76
CA GLY A 125 -3.71 18.55 13.68
C GLY A 125 -4.48 18.46 12.36
N VAL A 126 -5.35 19.44 12.13
CA VAL A 126 -6.09 19.58 10.87
C VAL A 126 -5.24 20.32 9.85
N GLY A 127 -4.87 19.63 8.78
CA GLY A 127 -4.08 20.18 7.70
C GLY A 127 -4.53 19.64 6.35
N LEU A 128 -4.04 20.25 5.26
CA LEU A 128 -4.23 19.70 3.93
C LEU A 128 -3.37 18.45 3.79
N CYS A 129 -4.00 17.29 3.68
CA CYS A 129 -3.30 16.02 3.55
C CYS A 129 -4.11 14.99 2.76
N GLN A 130 -3.39 14.03 2.20
CA GLN A 130 -3.93 12.75 1.78
C GLN A 130 -3.85 11.77 2.94
N VAL A 131 -4.78 10.82 3.02
CA VAL A 131 -4.74 9.77 4.04
C VAL A 131 -4.91 8.43 3.33
N ALA A 132 -4.04 7.48 3.63
CA ALA A 132 -4.16 6.10 3.17
C ALA A 132 -4.37 5.18 4.37
N VAL A 133 -5.32 4.25 4.23
CA VAL A 133 -5.56 3.15 5.17
C VAL A 133 -4.74 1.95 4.69
N HIS A 134 -4.02 1.32 5.60
CA HIS A 134 -3.19 0.15 5.34
C HIS A 134 -3.66 -1.02 6.19
N LEU A 135 -3.58 -2.22 5.63
CA LEU A 135 -3.76 -3.46 6.37
C LEU A 135 -2.44 -4.24 6.32
N ALA A 136 -1.94 -4.60 7.49
CA ALA A 136 -0.73 -5.40 7.65
C ALA A 136 -1.03 -6.77 8.25
N ALA A 137 -0.34 -7.79 7.76
CA ALA A 137 -0.21 -9.07 8.43
C ALA A 137 1.03 -9.02 9.34
N VAL A 138 0.82 -9.33 10.63
CA VAL A 138 1.85 -9.25 11.66
C VAL A 138 1.98 -10.58 12.38
N THR A 139 3.22 -11.07 12.51
CA THR A 139 3.60 -12.20 13.37
C THR A 139 4.64 -11.73 14.38
N ALA A 140 5.16 -12.64 15.20
CA ALA A 140 6.25 -12.33 16.13
C ALA A 140 7.52 -11.80 15.43
N THR A 141 7.75 -12.19 14.17
CA THR A 141 8.98 -11.89 13.42
C THR A 141 8.75 -11.11 12.13
N VAL A 142 7.52 -11.03 11.63
CA VAL A 142 7.21 -10.40 10.33
C VAL A 142 6.15 -9.32 10.49
N ARG A 143 6.32 -8.22 9.76
CA ARG A 143 5.32 -7.16 9.59
C ARG A 143 5.30 -6.80 8.12
N VAL A 144 4.17 -7.04 7.45
CA VAL A 144 4.05 -6.79 6.00
C VAL A 144 2.71 -6.18 5.67
N VAL A 145 2.71 -5.09 4.91
CA VAL A 145 1.50 -4.47 4.38
C VAL A 145 0.98 -5.33 3.24
N ILE A 146 -0.25 -5.81 3.36
CA ILE A 146 -0.92 -6.70 2.40
C ILE A 146 -2.01 -5.99 1.61
N ASP A 147 -2.55 -4.87 2.11
CA ASP A 147 -3.56 -4.08 1.41
C ASP A 147 -3.41 -2.59 1.73
N ARG A 148 -3.90 -1.74 0.82
CA ARG A 148 -3.87 -0.27 0.92
C ARG A 148 -5.11 0.32 0.25
N ALA A 149 -5.67 1.38 0.82
CA ALA A 149 -6.74 2.15 0.22
C ALA A 149 -6.54 3.64 0.47
N LEU A 150 -6.66 4.46 -0.57
CA LEU A 150 -6.70 5.91 -0.41
C LEU A 150 -8.06 6.33 0.17
N TYR A 151 -8.07 7.12 1.23
CA TYR A 151 -9.30 7.65 1.80
C TYR A 151 -9.77 8.87 1.01
N LEU A 152 -10.77 8.66 0.15
CA LEU A 152 -11.44 9.72 -0.59
C LEU A 152 -12.62 10.23 0.24
N ARG A 153 -12.50 11.45 0.78
CA ARG A 153 -13.58 12.08 1.56
C ARG A 153 -14.87 12.24 0.75
N LYS A 154 -16.01 12.29 1.44
CA LYS A 154 -17.34 12.41 0.81
C LYS A 154 -17.45 13.57 -0.19
N ASP A 155 -16.93 14.74 0.17
CA ASP A 155 -16.92 15.92 -0.71
C ASP A 155 -16.04 15.76 -1.94
N ARG A 156 -14.97 14.96 -1.85
CA ARG A 156 -14.07 14.66 -2.98
C ARG A 156 -14.59 13.53 -3.85
N ALA A 157 -15.25 12.55 -3.25
CA ALA A 157 -15.88 11.44 -3.96
C ALA A 157 -17.16 11.86 -4.70
N ALA A 158 -17.77 12.99 -4.35
CA ALA A 158 -18.97 13.52 -5.00
C ALA A 158 -18.66 14.55 -6.10
N ASP A 159 -17.40 14.94 -6.29
CA ASP A 159 -16.97 15.97 -7.24
C ASP A 159 -16.44 15.30 -8.52
N GLU A 160 -17.31 15.12 -9.51
CA GLU A 160 -17.01 14.34 -10.72
C GLU A 160 -15.89 14.96 -11.56
N GLU A 161 -15.91 16.29 -11.74
CA GLU A 161 -14.88 17.01 -12.49
C GLU A 161 -13.49 16.82 -11.88
N ARG A 162 -13.40 16.90 -10.54
CA ARG A 162 -12.14 16.61 -9.85
C ARG A 162 -11.74 15.15 -9.93
N ARG A 163 -12.68 14.21 -9.85
CA ARG A 163 -12.39 12.77 -9.97
C ARG A 163 -11.78 12.45 -11.34
N GLU A 164 -12.38 12.99 -12.40
CA GLU A 164 -11.88 12.82 -13.76
C GLU A 164 -10.49 13.44 -13.92
N THR A 165 -10.31 14.70 -13.50
CA THR A 165 -9.02 15.41 -13.60
C THR A 165 -7.90 14.71 -12.82
N ALA A 166 -8.21 14.15 -11.65
CA ALA A 166 -7.25 13.43 -10.82
C ALA A 166 -7.04 11.96 -11.22
N GLY A 167 -7.79 11.45 -12.20
CA GLY A 167 -7.71 10.07 -12.66
C GLY A 167 -8.24 9.04 -11.66
N VAL A 168 -9.25 9.39 -10.86
CA VAL A 168 -9.92 8.45 -9.95
C VAL A 168 -10.72 7.44 -10.77
N PRO A 169 -10.53 6.11 -10.58
CA PRO A 169 -11.32 5.13 -11.30
C PRO A 169 -12.82 5.25 -11.00
N GLU A 170 -13.67 5.07 -12.02
CA GLU A 170 -15.13 5.29 -11.95
C GLU A 170 -15.79 4.50 -10.81
N GLY A 171 -15.34 3.26 -10.58
CA GLY A 171 -15.87 2.39 -9.52
C GLY A 171 -15.52 2.79 -8.08
N ILE A 172 -14.64 3.77 -7.88
CA ILE A 172 -14.27 4.25 -6.54
C ILE A 172 -15.30 5.25 -6.04
N THR A 173 -16.13 4.81 -5.09
CA THR A 173 -17.11 5.64 -4.39
C THR A 173 -16.65 6.00 -2.97
N PHE A 174 -17.37 6.90 -2.30
CA PHE A 174 -17.12 7.18 -0.89
C PHE A 174 -17.29 5.91 -0.04
N ALA A 175 -16.28 5.62 0.77
CA ALA A 175 -16.32 4.63 1.83
C ALA A 175 -15.66 5.22 3.08
N THR A 176 -16.25 5.01 4.25
CA THR A 176 -15.59 5.38 5.51
C THR A 176 -14.33 4.53 5.69
N LYS A 177 -13.38 5.03 6.46
CA LYS A 177 -12.14 4.29 6.76
C LYS A 177 -12.46 2.92 7.40
N LEU A 178 -13.49 2.84 8.24
CA LEU A 178 -13.99 1.58 8.82
C LEU A 178 -14.51 0.60 7.75
N GLN A 179 -15.24 1.11 6.75
CA GLN A 179 -15.71 0.31 5.62
C GLN A 179 -14.54 -0.17 4.76
N GLN A 180 -13.55 0.68 4.50
CA GLN A 180 -12.32 0.31 3.79
C GLN A 180 -11.58 -0.81 4.54
N THR A 181 -11.31 -0.63 5.84
CA THR A 181 -10.69 -1.65 6.69
C THR A 181 -11.45 -2.97 6.66
N THR A 182 -12.78 -2.93 6.80
CA THR A 182 -13.62 -4.14 6.77
C THR A 182 -13.51 -4.85 5.42
N ALA A 183 -13.51 -4.11 4.30
CA ALA A 183 -13.33 -4.68 2.97
C ALA A 183 -11.94 -5.31 2.79
N MET A 184 -10.88 -4.63 3.25
CA MET A 184 -9.51 -5.13 3.20
C MET A 184 -9.37 -6.43 4.01
N VAL A 185 -9.97 -6.50 5.20
CA VAL A 185 -9.97 -7.74 6.01
C VAL A 185 -10.71 -8.87 5.30
N LYS A 186 -11.89 -8.61 4.73
CA LYS A 186 -12.64 -9.61 3.95
C LYS A 186 -11.81 -10.15 2.79
N ASN A 187 -11.14 -9.27 2.05
CA ASN A 187 -10.28 -9.66 0.93
C ASN A 187 -9.09 -10.50 1.41
N ALA A 188 -8.42 -10.10 2.49
CA ALA A 188 -7.31 -10.85 3.06
C ALA A 188 -7.73 -12.28 3.47
N LEU A 189 -8.87 -12.42 4.13
CA LEU A 189 -9.43 -13.73 4.48
C LEU A 189 -9.77 -14.57 3.24
N ALA A 190 -10.37 -13.96 2.22
CA ALA A 190 -10.69 -14.63 0.95
C ALA A 190 -9.43 -15.11 0.19
N LEU A 191 -8.31 -14.39 0.35
CA LEU A 191 -7.00 -14.77 -0.19
C LEU A 191 -6.25 -15.81 0.66
N GLY A 192 -6.86 -16.26 1.76
CA GLY A 192 -6.35 -17.35 2.60
C GLY A 192 -5.53 -16.92 3.81
N VAL A 193 -5.53 -15.63 4.17
CA VAL A 193 -4.89 -15.17 5.42
C VAL A 193 -5.64 -15.76 6.62
N LYS A 194 -4.93 -16.53 7.44
CA LYS A 194 -5.47 -17.14 8.66
C LYS A 194 -5.13 -16.27 9.86
N ALA A 195 -6.00 -15.32 10.18
CA ALA A 195 -5.85 -14.47 11.36
C ALA A 195 -6.94 -14.75 12.39
N ARG A 196 -6.55 -14.81 13.67
CA ARG A 196 -7.49 -14.93 14.80
C ARG A 196 -7.78 -13.58 15.46
N TRP A 197 -6.82 -12.67 15.38
CA TRP A 197 -6.86 -11.39 16.08
C TRP A 197 -6.76 -10.22 15.10
N PHE A 198 -7.37 -9.11 15.50
CA PHE A 198 -7.28 -7.83 14.81
C PHE A 198 -6.92 -6.74 15.80
N ALA A 199 -6.07 -5.80 15.37
CA ALA A 199 -5.75 -4.59 16.12
C ALA A 199 -5.91 -3.34 15.24
N ASP A 200 -6.37 -2.26 15.85
CA ASP A 200 -6.32 -0.90 15.30
C ASP A 200 -5.93 0.08 16.41
N ASP A 201 -5.32 1.20 16.02
CA ASP A 201 -4.98 2.31 16.95
C ASP A 201 -5.94 3.51 16.79
N VAL A 202 -6.82 3.50 15.78
CA VAL A 202 -7.56 4.68 15.32
C VAL A 202 -9.08 4.48 15.36
N TYR A 203 -9.54 3.23 15.29
CA TYR A 203 -10.84 2.84 14.78
C TYR A 203 -11.68 2.01 15.74
N SER A 204 -11.44 2.13 17.06
CA SER A 204 -12.14 1.47 18.17
C SER A 204 -13.67 1.70 18.27
N GLY A 205 -14.36 1.91 17.15
CA GLY A 205 -15.80 1.97 16.99
C GLY A 205 -16.47 0.58 17.02
N ARG A 206 -17.72 0.58 17.51
CA ARG A 206 -18.55 -0.63 17.68
C ARG A 206 -18.83 -1.36 16.37
N GLU A 207 -18.98 -0.65 15.27
CA GLU A 207 -19.36 -1.21 13.96
C GLU A 207 -18.24 -2.08 13.36
N LEU A 208 -16.99 -1.61 13.44
CA LEU A 208 -15.82 -2.38 13.00
C LEU A 208 -15.69 -3.67 13.83
N ARG A 209 -15.78 -3.55 15.16
CA ARG A 209 -15.73 -4.73 16.06
C ARG A 209 -16.83 -5.75 15.75
N ARG A 210 -18.06 -5.30 15.48
CA ARG A 210 -19.16 -6.20 15.07
C ARG A 210 -18.84 -6.92 13.76
N SER A 211 -18.41 -6.17 12.75
CA SER A 211 -18.08 -6.71 11.43
C SER A 211 -16.95 -7.73 11.50
N LEU A 212 -15.92 -7.49 12.31
CA LEU A 212 -14.81 -8.42 12.51
C LEU A 212 -15.25 -9.71 13.20
N ARG A 213 -16.12 -9.62 14.21
CA ARG A 213 -16.67 -10.81 14.90
C ARG A 213 -17.51 -11.67 13.97
N GLU A 214 -18.28 -11.06 13.07
CA GLU A 214 -19.02 -11.78 12.02
C GLU A 214 -18.09 -12.53 11.05
N LEU A 215 -16.84 -12.05 10.90
CA LEU A 215 -15.79 -12.71 10.13
C LEU A 215 -14.98 -13.73 10.94
N GLY A 216 -15.35 -13.99 12.20
CA GLY A 216 -14.63 -14.91 13.09
C GLY A 216 -13.31 -14.35 13.64
N ILE A 217 -13.13 -13.03 13.60
CA ILE A 217 -11.95 -12.34 14.14
C ILE A 217 -12.37 -11.56 15.38
N GLY A 218 -11.73 -11.80 16.52
CA GLY A 218 -12.02 -11.03 17.75
C GLY A 218 -11.56 -11.64 19.04
#